data_AF-A0A316L3B0-F1
#
_entry.id   AF-A0A316L3B0-F1
#
_cell.length_a   1.000
_cell.length_b   1.000
_cell.length_c   1.000
_cell.angle_alpha   90.00
_cell.angle_beta   90.00
_cell.angle_gamma   90.00
#
_symmetry.space_group_name_H-M   'P 1'
#
loop_
_entity.id
_entity.type
_entity.pdbx_description
1 polymer ?
#
loop_
_entity_poly.entity_id
_entity_poly.type
_entity_poly.pdbx_seq_one_letter_code
_entity_poly.pdbx_strand_id
1 'polypeptide(L)'
;MKDLLENLMGFIYSLSMGDYFFFIGTVLLIVLLVYIVYLIKCGDDEEVVPGKDGFDIEAVCKNIEKNYKPETIKLTSYEEEQENNAIISYDELIRNKDKININYDDEYSNPIPELEVRKISFSEDKNENTLEMPKLNVKMFEYEEEENFLKALKELQKDLSH
;
A
#
# COMPACT_ATOMS: atom_id res chain seq x y z
N MET A 1 44.72 -8.27 -49.79
CA MET A 1 43.50 -7.88 -49.04
C MET A 1 42.23 -8.10 -49.85
N LYS A 2 42.17 -7.68 -51.13
CA LYS A 2 41.00 -7.95 -52.00
C LYS A 2 40.73 -9.45 -52.20
N ASP A 3 41.76 -10.24 -52.49
CA ASP A 3 41.60 -11.70 -52.70
C ASP A 3 41.13 -12.43 -51.42
N LEU A 4 41.48 -11.93 -50.24
CA LEU A 4 41.02 -12.48 -48.97
C LEU A 4 39.53 -12.16 -48.72
N LEU A 5 39.08 -10.96 -49.11
CA LEU A 5 37.69 -10.55 -49.03
C LEU A 5 36.80 -11.31 -50.03
N GLU A 6 37.29 -11.53 -51.24
CA GLU A 6 36.58 -12.30 -52.27
C GLU A 6 36.45 -13.78 -51.86
N ASN A 7 37.52 -14.37 -51.31
CA ASN A 7 37.47 -15.74 -50.78
C ASN A 7 36.55 -15.86 -49.55
N LEU A 8 36.50 -14.85 -48.68
CA LEU A 8 35.58 -14.80 -47.53
C LEU A 8 34.12 -14.71 -48.01
N MET A 9 33.82 -13.85 -48.98
CA MET A 9 32.47 -13.74 -49.54
C MET A 9 32.06 -15.02 -50.28
N GLY A 10 32.96 -15.64 -51.04
CA GLY A 10 32.71 -16.94 -51.67
C GLY A 10 32.37 -18.03 -50.66
N PHE A 11 33.06 -18.04 -49.51
CA PHE A 11 32.73 -18.93 -48.40
C PHE A 11 31.34 -18.63 -47.83
N ILE A 12 31.03 -17.35 -47.56
CA ILE A 12 29.71 -16.93 -47.05
C ILE A 12 28.59 -17.36 -48.01
N TYR A 13 28.74 -17.21 -49.32
CA TYR A 13 27.75 -17.64 -50.31
C TYR A 13 27.62 -19.16 -50.49
N SER A 14 28.60 -19.93 -50.02
CA SER A 14 28.55 -21.40 -50.07
C SER A 14 27.75 -22.03 -48.93
N LEU A 15 27.37 -21.25 -47.92
CA LEU A 15 26.60 -21.74 -46.77
C LEU A 15 25.16 -22.09 -47.13
N SER A 16 24.60 -23.05 -46.39
CA SER A 16 23.20 -23.46 -46.55
C SER A 16 22.25 -22.39 -46.03
N MET A 17 21.03 -22.33 -46.59
CA MET A 17 19.97 -21.41 -46.13
C MET A 17 19.72 -21.52 -44.61
N GLY A 18 19.80 -22.73 -44.05
CA GLY A 18 19.64 -22.98 -42.62
C GLY A 18 20.77 -22.40 -41.75
N ASP A 19 22.00 -22.37 -42.27
CA ASP A 19 23.15 -21.85 -41.53
C ASP A 19 23.03 -20.34 -41.34
N TYR A 20 22.46 -19.61 -42.31
CA TYR A 20 22.21 -18.18 -42.16
C TYR A 20 21.22 -17.86 -41.03
N PHE A 21 20.16 -18.65 -40.87
CA PHE A 21 19.22 -18.47 -39.76
C PHE A 21 19.90 -18.69 -38.40
N PHE A 22 20.77 -19.69 -38.32
CA PHE A 22 21.56 -19.95 -37.12
C PHE A 22 22.57 -18.82 -36.84
N PHE A 23 23.26 -18.30 -37.86
CA PHE A 23 24.15 -17.15 -37.73
C PHE A 23 23.42 -15.87 -37.32
N ILE A 24 22.27 -15.57 -37.94
CA ILE A 24 21.46 -14.39 -37.56
C ILE A 24 20.97 -14.52 -36.12
N GLY A 25 20.51 -15.71 -35.71
CA GLY A 25 20.01 -15.96 -34.36
C GLY A 25 21.10 -15.82 -33.31
N THR A 26 22.30 -16.34 -33.60
CA THR A 26 23.46 -16.21 -32.70
C THR A 26 23.95 -14.77 -32.59
N VAL A 27 24.02 -14.01 -33.70
CA VAL A 27 24.37 -12.58 -33.67
C VAL A 27 23.33 -11.78 -32.87
N LEU A 28 22.03 -12.02 -33.07
CA LEU A 28 20.97 -11.38 -32.28
C LEU A 28 21.09 -11.70 -30.79
N LEU A 29 21.41 -12.95 -30.44
CA LEU A 29 21.63 -13.36 -29.06
C LEU A 29 22.84 -12.64 -28.45
N ILE A 30 23.94 -12.50 -29.19
CA ILE A 30 25.13 -11.75 -28.73
C ILE A 30 24.78 -10.28 -28.49
N VAL A 31 24.04 -9.64 -29.42
CA VAL A 31 23.59 -8.24 -29.25
C VAL A 31 22.71 -8.10 -28.01
N LEU A 32 21.79 -9.05 -27.79
CA LEU A 32 20.93 -9.07 -26.61
C LEU A 32 21.73 -9.25 -25.31
N LEU A 33 22.74 -10.13 -25.31
CA LEU A 33 23.63 -10.32 -24.15
C LEU A 33 24.41 -9.05 -23.84
N VAL A 34 25.00 -8.42 -24.85
CA VAL A 34 25.71 -7.13 -24.70
C VAL A 34 24.77 -6.05 -24.17
N TYR A 35 23.52 -6.00 -24.65
CA TYR A 35 22.52 -5.06 -24.15
C TYR A 35 22.17 -5.31 -22.67
N ILE A 36 22.02 -6.56 -22.25
CA ILE A 36 21.81 -6.91 -20.83
C ILE A 36 23.01 -6.51 -19.98
N VAL A 37 24.24 -6.80 -20.42
CA VAL A 37 25.46 -6.40 -19.71
C VAL A 37 25.57 -4.87 -19.65
N TYR A 38 25.20 -4.17 -20.72
CA TYR A 38 25.14 -2.72 -20.74
C TYR A 38 24.10 -2.18 -19.74
N LEU A 39 22.91 -2.78 -19.65
CA LEU A 39 21.90 -2.39 -18.66
C LEU A 39 22.37 -2.63 -17.23
N ILE A 40 23.01 -3.76 -16.96
CA ILE A 40 23.60 -4.06 -15.64
C ILE A 40 24.67 -3.03 -15.31
N LYS A 41 25.58 -2.75 -16.26
CA LYS A 41 26.65 -1.77 -16.06
C LYS A 41 26.11 -0.35 -15.88
N CYS A 42 25.07 0.03 -16.62
CA CYS A 42 24.42 1.33 -16.53
C CYS A 42 23.62 1.49 -15.23
N GLY A 43 23.13 0.40 -14.64
CA GLY A 43 22.50 0.39 -13.32
C GLY A 43 23.49 0.54 -12.16
N ASP A 44 24.75 0.14 -12.36
CA ASP A 44 25.84 0.31 -11.38
C ASP A 44 26.59 1.65 -11.55
N ASP A 45 26.47 2.30 -12.71
CA ASP A 45 27.07 3.61 -13.01
C ASP A 45 26.15 4.79 -12.65
N GLU A 46 25.20 4.61 -11.71
CA GLU A 46 24.79 5.72 -10.85
C GLU A 46 25.94 6.00 -9.85
N GLU A 47 27.05 6.51 -10.37
CA GLU A 47 27.86 7.44 -9.58
C GLU A 47 26.94 8.61 -9.26
N VAL A 48 26.36 8.57 -8.07
CA VAL A 48 25.80 9.74 -7.40
C VAL A 48 26.94 10.74 -7.32
N VAL A 49 27.06 11.62 -8.32
CA VAL A 49 28.02 12.72 -8.30
C VAL A 49 27.63 13.58 -7.10
N PRO A 50 28.37 13.55 -5.97
CA PRO A 50 28.02 14.40 -4.86
C PRO A 50 28.55 15.79 -5.23
N GLY A 51 27.63 16.67 -5.59
CA GLY A 51 27.92 18.08 -5.74
C GLY A 51 28.00 18.55 -7.18
N LYS A 52 26.83 18.72 -7.79
CA LYS A 52 26.63 19.82 -8.75
C LYS A 52 25.17 20.24 -8.93
N ASP A 53 24.41 20.29 -7.84
CA ASP A 53 23.30 21.22 -7.71
C ASP A 53 23.26 21.66 -6.25
N GLY A 54 23.36 22.96 -6.00
CA GLY A 54 23.39 23.57 -4.67
C GLY A 54 22.05 23.50 -3.94
N PHE A 55 21.32 22.40 -4.08
CA PHE A 55 20.06 22.18 -3.42
C PHE A 55 20.31 21.43 -2.12
N ASP A 56 20.54 22.21 -1.07
CA ASP A 56 20.66 21.72 0.30
C ASP A 56 19.28 21.25 0.79
N ILE A 57 19.02 19.95 0.65
CA ILE A 57 17.78 19.30 1.07
C ILE A 57 17.55 19.51 2.57
N GLU A 58 18.61 19.54 3.38
CA GLU A 58 18.51 19.73 4.82
C GLU A 58 18.06 21.16 5.16
N ALA A 59 18.61 22.16 4.48
CA ALA A 59 18.14 23.54 4.60
C ALA A 59 16.68 23.71 4.14
N VAL A 60 16.27 23.00 3.09
CA VAL A 60 14.89 23.03 2.57
C VAL A 60 13.92 22.36 3.55
N CYS A 61 14.26 21.18 4.08
CA CYS A 61 13.46 20.50 5.11
C CYS A 61 13.30 21.37 6.35
N LYS A 62 14.38 21.98 6.85
CA LYS A 62 14.34 22.89 8.01
C LYS A 62 13.52 24.15 7.74
N ASN A 63 13.54 24.64 6.50
CA ASN A 63 12.74 25.79 6.08
C ASN A 63 11.24 25.44 5.99
N ILE A 64 10.91 24.26 5.47
CA ILE A 64 9.54 23.73 5.44
C ILE A 64 9.05 23.53 6.88
N GLU A 65 9.80 22.87 7.75
CA GLU A 65 9.38 22.63 9.14
C GLU A 65 9.15 23.94 9.93
N LYS A 66 9.96 24.97 9.67
CA LYS A 66 9.84 26.27 10.37
C LYS A 66 8.75 27.18 9.79
N ASN A 67 8.55 27.17 8.48
CA ASN A 67 7.69 28.15 7.79
C ASN A 67 6.42 27.56 7.15
N TYR A 68 6.34 26.24 6.97
CA TYR A 68 5.14 25.56 6.52
C TYR A 68 4.17 25.44 7.69
N LYS A 69 3.28 26.42 7.81
CA LYS A 69 2.03 26.26 8.55
C LYS A 69 1.01 25.80 7.51
N PRO A 70 0.33 24.65 7.70
CA PRO A 70 -0.74 24.28 6.79
C PRO A 70 -1.72 25.46 6.73
N GLU A 71 -1.99 25.97 5.53
CA GLU A 71 -3.04 26.97 5.36
C GLU A 71 -4.33 26.34 5.89
N THR A 72 -4.95 26.97 6.88
CA THR A 72 -6.30 26.61 7.31
C THR A 72 -7.18 26.65 6.07
N ILE A 73 -7.60 25.47 5.60
CA ILE A 73 -8.52 25.31 4.49
C ILE A 73 -9.74 26.15 4.85
N LYS A 74 -9.98 27.20 4.07
CA LYS A 74 -11.17 28.04 4.26
C LYS A 74 -12.34 27.26 3.68
N LEU A 75 -12.99 26.47 4.54
CA LEU A 75 -14.23 25.82 4.20
C LEU A 75 -15.26 26.88 3.80
N THR A 76 -15.98 26.61 2.72
CA THR A 76 -17.23 27.33 2.44
C THR A 76 -18.27 26.98 3.51
N SER A 77 -19.28 27.82 3.70
CA SER A 77 -20.36 27.56 4.67
C SER A 77 -21.06 26.21 4.43
N TYR A 78 -21.11 25.73 3.19
CA TYR A 78 -21.65 24.41 2.84
C TYR A 78 -20.72 23.27 3.27
N GLU A 79 -19.41 23.41 3.08
CA GLU A 79 -18.43 22.38 3.44
C GLU A 79 -18.29 22.24 4.96
N GLU A 80 -18.33 23.35 5.69
CA GLU A 80 -18.34 23.37 7.17
C GLU A 80 -19.59 22.67 7.72
N GLU A 81 -20.75 22.88 7.10
CA GLU A 81 -22.00 22.21 7.48
C GLU A 81 -21.93 20.69 7.20
N GLN A 82 -21.33 20.28 6.08
CA GLN A 82 -21.13 18.86 5.78
C GLN A 82 -20.15 18.18 6.73
N GLU A 83 -19.05 18.85 7.08
CA GLU A 83 -18.09 18.32 8.04
C GLU A 83 -18.74 18.17 9.43
N ASN A 84 -19.51 19.17 9.87
CA ASN A 84 -20.22 19.11 11.15
C ASN A 84 -21.32 18.02 11.16
N ASN A 85 -22.08 17.89 10.07
CA ASN A 85 -23.12 16.88 9.95
C ASN A 85 -22.56 15.46 9.78
N ALA A 86 -21.36 15.32 9.25
CA ALA A 86 -20.68 14.03 9.14
C ALA A 86 -20.21 13.49 10.51
N ILE A 87 -20.03 14.37 11.49
CA ILE A 87 -19.67 13.99 12.86
C ILE A 87 -20.96 13.61 13.61
N ILE A 88 -21.28 12.32 13.58
CA ILE A 88 -22.37 11.78 14.41
C ILE A 88 -21.90 11.75 15.87
N SER A 89 -22.63 12.42 16.76
CA SER A 89 -22.30 12.42 18.19
C SER A 89 -22.59 11.06 18.85
N TYR A 90 -21.84 10.71 19.89
CA TYR A 90 -22.09 9.48 20.66
C TYR A 90 -23.51 9.43 21.21
N ASP A 91 -24.03 10.55 21.73
CA ASP A 91 -25.39 10.63 22.24
C ASP A 91 -26.45 10.40 21.15
N GLU A 92 -26.16 10.80 19.92
CA GLU A 92 -27.03 10.58 18.77
C GLU A 92 -26.97 9.14 18.26
N LEU A 93 -25.80 8.49 18.30
CA LEU A 93 -25.66 7.05 18.08
C LEU A 93 -26.46 6.25 19.12
N ILE A 94 -26.36 6.61 20.40
CA ILE A 94 -27.12 5.94 21.47
C ILE A 94 -28.62 6.16 21.29
N ARG A 95 -29.06 7.37 20.93
CA ARG A 95 -30.48 7.68 20.69
C ARG A 95 -31.06 7.03 19.44
N ASN A 96 -30.24 6.81 18.41
CA ASN A 96 -30.66 6.20 17.15
C ASN A 96 -30.32 4.71 17.02
N LYS A 97 -29.67 4.12 18.03
CA LYS A 97 -29.35 2.69 18.11
C LYS A 97 -30.56 1.80 17.79
N ASP A 98 -31.73 2.17 18.30
CA ASP A 98 -32.95 1.37 18.15
C ASP A 98 -33.73 1.71 16.86
N LYS A 99 -33.32 2.74 16.11
CA LYS A 99 -33.97 3.17 14.85
C LYS A 99 -33.30 2.58 13.61
N ILE A 100 -32.04 2.16 13.71
CA ILE A 100 -31.29 1.58 12.58
C ILE A 100 -31.45 0.05 12.67
N ASN A 101 -32.62 -0.45 12.24
CA ASN A 101 -32.81 -1.88 12.05
C ASN A 101 -32.47 -2.23 10.61
N ILE A 102 -31.31 -2.84 10.38
CA ILE A 102 -30.90 -3.35 9.06
C ILE A 102 -31.47 -4.76 8.92
N ASN A 103 -32.54 -4.89 8.13
CA ASN A 103 -33.11 -6.18 7.80
C ASN A 103 -32.32 -6.80 6.64
N TYR A 104 -32.00 -8.09 6.75
CA TYR A 104 -31.36 -8.84 5.68
C TYR A 104 -32.39 -9.68 4.91
N ASP A 105 -32.13 -9.86 3.63
CA ASP A 105 -32.91 -10.70 2.73
C ASP A 105 -32.51 -12.16 2.94
N ASP A 106 -33.32 -12.92 3.69
CA ASP A 106 -33.06 -14.32 4.02
C ASP A 106 -33.07 -15.25 2.79
N GLU A 107 -33.68 -14.80 1.68
CA GLU A 107 -33.74 -15.56 0.42
C GLU A 107 -32.51 -15.33 -0.46
N TYR A 108 -31.70 -14.32 -0.15
CA TYR A 108 -30.50 -14.00 -0.92
C TYR A 108 -29.35 -14.95 -0.55
N SER A 109 -29.00 -15.83 -1.50
CA SER A 109 -27.77 -16.64 -1.43
C SER A 109 -26.72 -16.07 -2.37
N ASN A 110 -25.52 -15.81 -1.85
CA ASN A 110 -24.40 -15.34 -2.64
C ASN A 110 -23.95 -16.45 -3.62
N PRO A 111 -23.82 -16.16 -4.93
CA PRO A 111 -23.28 -17.13 -5.89
C PRO A 111 -21.84 -17.58 -5.61
N ILE A 112 -21.08 -16.85 -4.79
CA ILE A 112 -19.70 -17.19 -4.43
C ILE A 112 -19.67 -17.75 -3.00
N PRO A 113 -19.47 -19.07 -2.80
CA PRO A 113 -19.58 -19.71 -1.48
C PRO A 113 -18.45 -19.36 -0.51
N GLU A 114 -17.32 -18.84 -0.99
CA GLU A 114 -16.19 -18.41 -0.15
C GLU A 114 -16.40 -17.02 0.49
N LEU A 115 -17.45 -16.29 0.09
CA LEU A 115 -17.70 -14.93 0.54
C LEU A 115 -19.08 -14.82 1.19
N GLU A 116 -19.12 -14.41 2.46
CA GLU A 116 -20.38 -14.18 3.18
C GLU A 116 -20.91 -12.79 2.84
N VAL A 117 -21.79 -12.70 1.84
CA VAL A 117 -22.46 -11.45 1.45
C VAL A 117 -23.96 -11.57 1.74
N ARG A 118 -24.48 -10.68 2.58
CA ARG A 118 -25.91 -10.54 2.86
C ARG A 118 -26.47 -9.31 2.16
N LYS A 119 -27.64 -9.45 1.53
CA LYS A 119 -28.35 -8.34 0.90
C LYS A 119 -29.29 -7.69 1.92
N ILE A 120 -29.36 -6.36 1.93
CA ILE A 120 -30.26 -5.60 2.81
C ILE A 120 -31.65 -5.53 2.17
N SER A 121 -32.69 -5.81 2.96
CA SER A 121 -34.09 -5.63 2.59
C SER A 121 -34.60 -4.27 3.06
N PHE A 122 -35.34 -3.57 2.19
CA PHE A 122 -35.98 -2.28 2.48
C PHE A 122 -37.44 -2.43 2.96
N SER A 123 -37.91 -3.65 3.20
CA SER A 123 -39.25 -3.90 3.72
C SER A 123 -39.35 -3.44 5.18
N GLU A 124 -40.28 -2.53 5.46
CA GLU A 124 -40.57 -2.00 6.82
C GLU A 124 -41.17 -3.06 7.76
N ASP A 125 -41.62 -4.20 7.23
CA ASP A 125 -42.34 -5.24 7.98
C ASP A 125 -41.46 -6.40 8.43
N LYS A 126 -40.51 -6.17 9.35
CA LYS A 126 -40.03 -7.22 10.28
C LYS A 126 -39.64 -6.56 11.61
N ASN A 127 -40.65 -6.34 12.45
CA ASN A 127 -40.44 -6.12 13.88
C ASN A 127 -40.03 -7.45 14.52
N GLU A 128 -39.14 -7.37 15.51
CA GLU A 128 -38.61 -8.48 16.33
C GLU A 128 -37.44 -9.26 15.74
N ASN A 129 -36.28 -8.61 15.61
CA ASN A 129 -35.03 -9.29 15.94
C ASN A 129 -34.45 -8.64 17.18
N THR A 130 -34.68 -9.26 18.33
CA THR A 130 -33.89 -9.01 19.53
C THR A 130 -32.48 -9.50 19.21
N LEU A 131 -31.65 -8.65 18.62
CA LEU A 131 -30.22 -8.88 18.56
C LEU A 131 -29.76 -8.88 20.02
N GLU A 132 -29.66 -10.07 20.63
CA GLU A 132 -28.84 -10.24 21.81
C GLU A 132 -27.44 -9.79 21.40
N MET A 133 -27.12 -8.53 21.72
CA MET A 133 -25.76 -8.04 21.64
C MET A 133 -24.91 -9.08 22.36
N PRO A 134 -23.89 -9.69 21.70
CA PRO A 134 -22.96 -10.51 22.44
C PRO A 134 -22.45 -9.61 23.56
N LYS A 135 -22.79 -9.98 24.80
CA LYS A 135 -22.29 -9.27 25.99
C LYS A 135 -20.78 -9.41 25.89
N LEU A 136 -20.14 -8.41 25.30
CA LEU A 136 -18.69 -8.28 25.33
C LEU A 136 -18.37 -8.14 26.80
N ASN A 137 -17.99 -9.25 27.40
CA ASN A 137 -17.54 -9.30 28.78
C ASN A 137 -16.16 -8.68 28.76
N VAL A 138 -16.13 -7.35 28.67
CA VAL A 138 -14.93 -6.56 28.90
C VAL A 138 -14.62 -6.78 30.38
N LYS A 139 -13.83 -7.81 30.67
CA LYS A 139 -13.07 -7.87 31.91
C LYS A 139 -12.19 -6.63 31.89
N MET A 140 -12.68 -5.54 32.47
CA MET A 140 -11.78 -4.52 32.98
C MET A 140 -10.88 -5.28 33.95
N PHE A 141 -9.57 -5.26 33.72
CA PHE A 141 -8.62 -5.81 34.68
C PHE A 141 -8.98 -5.24 36.06
N GLU A 142 -9.00 -6.08 37.09
CA GLU A 142 -9.26 -5.60 38.44
C GLU A 142 -8.17 -4.59 38.78
N TYR A 143 -8.56 -3.39 39.25
CA TYR A 143 -7.62 -2.29 39.52
C TYR A 143 -6.42 -2.72 40.38
N GLU A 144 -6.61 -3.70 41.26
CA GLU A 144 -5.54 -4.28 42.09
C GLU A 144 -4.45 -5.00 41.27
N GLU A 145 -4.82 -5.67 40.17
CA GLU A 145 -3.87 -6.35 39.28
C GLU A 145 -3.04 -5.35 38.48
N GLU A 146 -3.66 -4.25 38.02
CA GLU A 146 -2.99 -3.18 37.29
C GLU A 146 -1.98 -2.43 38.19
N GLU A 147 -2.33 -2.13 39.44
CA GLU A 147 -1.41 -1.51 40.39
C GLU A 147 -0.20 -2.40 40.71
N ASN A 148 -0.41 -3.70 40.87
CA ASN A 148 0.67 -4.66 41.10
C ASN A 148 1.61 -4.76 39.91
N PHE A 149 1.06 -4.74 38.69
CA PHE A 149 1.85 -4.72 37.46
C PHE A 149 2.70 -3.45 37.33
N LEU A 150 2.11 -2.28 37.59
CA LEU A 150 2.82 -1.00 37.57
C LEU A 150 3.92 -0.94 38.63
N LYS A 151 3.67 -1.50 39.81
CA LYS A 151 4.67 -1.60 40.88
C LYS A 151 5.84 -2.49 40.47
N ALA A 152 5.56 -3.65 39.86
CA ALA A 152 6.59 -4.55 39.35
C ALA A 152 7.43 -3.91 38.23
N LEU A 153 6.80 -3.16 37.31
CA LEU A 153 7.52 -2.41 36.28
C LEU A 153 8.44 -1.33 36.87
N LYS A 154 7.97 -0.62 37.90
CA LYS A 154 8.77 0.40 38.58
C LYS A 154 9.96 -0.17 39.33
N GLU A 155 9.79 -1.35 39.93
CA GLU A 155 10.87 -2.10 40.59
C GLU A 155 11.91 -2.58 39.57
N LEU A 156 11.46 -3.15 38.45
CA LEU A 156 12.33 -3.57 37.35
C LEU A 156 13.12 -2.41 36.74
N GLN A 157 12.48 -1.24 36.56
CA GLN A 157 13.17 -0.04 36.08
C GLN A 157 14.24 0.44 37.07
N LYS A 158 13.99 0.31 38.37
CA LYS A 158 14.95 0.68 39.41
C LYS A 158 16.15 -0.27 39.43
N ASP A 159 15.91 -1.57 39.25
CA ASP A 159 16.96 -2.60 39.18
C ASP A 159 17.80 -2.49 37.91
N LEU A 160 17.22 -2.05 36.78
CA LEU A 160 17.97 -1.79 35.54
C LEU A 160 18.73 -0.46 35.54
N SER A 161 18.35 0.49 36.40
CA SER A 161 19.00 1.79 36.54
C SER A 161 20.20 1.77 37.50
N HIS A 162 20.58 0.59 38.00
CA HIS A 162 21.67 0.38 38.95
C HIS A 162 22.81 -0.43 38.33
#